data_AF-A0A2C5PH41-F1
#
_entry.id   AF-A0A2C5PH41-F1
#
_cell.length_a   1.000
_cell.length_b   1.000
_cell.length_c   1.000
_cell.angle_alpha   90.00
_cell.angle_beta   90.00
_cell.angle_gamma   90.00
#
_symmetry.space_group_name_H-M   'P 1'
#
loop_
_entity.id
_entity.type
_entity.pdbx_description
1 polymer ?
#
loop_
_entity_poly.entity_id
_entity_poly.type
_entity_poly.pdbx_seq_one_letter_code
_entity_poly.pdbx_strand_id
1 'polypeptide(L)'
;FKTIVGLEPLDGGDLKIGETVKISYVDQSRSNIDPDKTLWEVVSDGLDFITVGKTEIPSRAYVSKFGFKGPDQQKKAGVLSGGERNRLNLALTLKEGGNLLLL
;
A
#
# COMPACT_ATOMS: atom_id res chain seq x y z
N PHE A 1 -10.12 -11.07 -8.94
CA PHE A 1 -8.84 -10.31 -8.97
C PHE A 1 -7.63 -11.21 -9.14
N LYS A 2 -7.56 -12.35 -8.44
CA LYS A 2 -6.40 -13.25 -8.49
C LYS A 2 -5.94 -13.58 -9.91
N THR A 3 -6.85 -13.85 -10.83
CA THR A 3 -6.52 -14.06 -12.26
C THR A 3 -5.92 -12.82 -12.94
N ILE A 4 -6.42 -11.62 -12.63
CA ILE A 4 -5.91 -10.33 -13.17
C ILE A 4 -4.52 -10.00 -12.60
N VAL A 5 -4.25 -10.38 -11.35
CA VAL A 5 -2.95 -10.17 -10.69
C VAL A 5 -1.99 -11.34 -10.87
N GLY A 6 -2.36 -12.37 -11.66
CA GLY A 6 -1.54 -13.54 -11.96
C GLY A 6 -1.44 -14.58 -10.84
N LEU A 7 -2.26 -14.50 -9.79
CA LEU A 7 -2.29 -15.44 -8.67
C LEU A 7 -3.12 -16.70 -8.95
N GLU A 8 -4.02 -16.69 -9.93
CA GLU A 8 -4.81 -17.86 -10.35
C GLU A 8 -4.84 -17.96 -11.89
N PRO A 9 -4.80 -19.15 -12.48
CA PRO A 9 -4.93 -19.33 -13.92
C PRO A 9 -6.36 -19.06 -14.41
N LEU A 10 -6.51 -18.84 -15.72
CA LEU A 10 -7.81 -18.84 -16.38
C LEU A 10 -8.22 -20.28 -16.68
N ASP A 11 -9.47 -20.63 -16.38
CA ASP A 11 -10.05 -21.89 -16.81
C ASP A 11 -10.45 -21.87 -18.30
N GLY A 12 -10.53 -20.67 -18.91
CA GLY A 12 -10.78 -20.46 -20.34
C GLY A 12 -10.92 -18.97 -20.72
N GLY A 13 -10.89 -18.67 -22.02
CA GLY A 13 -10.92 -17.30 -22.56
C GLY A 13 -9.58 -16.58 -22.53
N ASP A 14 -9.58 -15.30 -22.95
CA ASP A 14 -8.36 -14.47 -23.03
C ASP A 14 -8.41 -13.30 -22.04
N LEU A 15 -7.32 -13.13 -21.28
CA LEU A 15 -7.09 -11.95 -20.45
C LEU A 15 -6.05 -11.05 -21.14
N LYS A 16 -6.46 -9.85 -21.54
CA LYS A 16 -5.56 -8.84 -22.11
C LYS A 16 -5.39 -7.68 -21.15
N ILE A 17 -4.19 -7.54 -20.60
CA ILE A 17 -3.79 -6.39 -19.78
C ILE A 17 -3.09 -5.39 -20.70
N GLY A 18 -3.52 -4.12 -20.68
CA GLY A 18 -2.88 -3.07 -21.47
C GLY A 18 -1.44 -2.81 -21.04
N GLU A 19 -0.55 -2.52 -21.99
CA GLU A 19 0.90 -2.40 -21.74
C GLU A 19 1.27 -1.31 -20.72
N THR A 20 0.41 -0.31 -20.52
CA THR A 20 0.61 0.78 -19.57
C THR A 20 0.04 0.49 -18.18
N VAL A 21 -0.66 -0.62 -17.99
CA VAL A 21 -1.30 -0.96 -16.72
C VAL A 21 -0.24 -1.44 -15.73
N LYS A 22 -0.16 -0.73 -14.60
CA LYS A 22 0.60 -1.11 -13.41
C LYS A 22 -0.41 -1.45 -12.33
N ILE A 23 -0.53 -2.73 -12.04
CA ILE A 23 -1.49 -3.22 -11.05
C ILE A 23 -0.90 -3.01 -9.65
N SER A 24 -1.61 -2.28 -8.79
CA SER A 24 -1.34 -2.25 -7.36
C SER A 24 -2.41 -3.09 -6.67
N TYR A 25 -2.00 -4.21 -6.08
CA TYR A 25 -2.88 -5.20 -5.48
C TYR A 25 -2.62 -5.31 -3.98
N VAL A 26 -3.69 -5.16 -3.19
CA VAL A 26 -3.64 -5.35 -1.74
C VAL A 26 -3.88 -6.80 -1.42
N ASP A 27 -2.82 -7.58 -1.26
CA ASP A 27 -2.96 -8.94 -0.75
C ASP A 27 -3.17 -8.89 0.79
N GLN A 28 -4.39 -9.18 1.22
CA GLN A 28 -4.76 -9.26 2.64
C GLN A 28 -3.95 -10.32 3.41
N SER A 29 -3.30 -11.27 2.71
CA SER A 29 -2.47 -12.33 3.29
C SER A 29 -0.97 -11.98 3.38
N ARG A 30 -0.49 -10.96 2.65
CA ARG A 30 0.94 -10.54 2.64
C ARG A 30 1.26 -9.34 3.49
N SER A 31 0.29 -8.71 4.14
CA SER A 31 0.56 -7.69 5.15
C SER A 31 1.05 -8.34 6.45
N ASN A 32 2.21 -9.00 6.38
CA ASN A 32 3.02 -9.35 7.55
C ASN A 32 3.68 -8.06 8.06
N ILE A 33 2.83 -7.10 8.38
CA ILE A 33 3.22 -5.81 8.94
C ILE A 33 3.72 -6.12 10.33
N ASP A 34 5.00 -5.88 10.55
CA ASP A 34 5.62 -5.99 11.85
C ASP A 34 4.83 -5.15 12.87
N PRO A 35 4.18 -5.78 13.87
CA PRO A 35 3.31 -5.08 14.81
C PRO A 35 4.10 -4.08 15.66
N ASP A 36 5.42 -4.26 15.78
CA ASP A 36 6.32 -3.44 16.57
C ASP A 36 6.90 -2.27 15.76
N LYS A 37 6.63 -2.17 14.46
CA LYS A 37 6.95 -0.96 13.69
C LYS A 37 5.89 0.11 13.88
N THR A 38 6.33 1.36 13.89
CA THR A 38 5.43 2.50 13.84
C THR A 38 4.75 2.57 12.48
N LEU A 39 3.57 3.17 12.43
CA LEU A 39 2.84 3.39 11.20
C LEU A 39 3.69 4.09 10.13
N TRP A 40 4.46 5.10 10.54
CA TRP A 40 5.35 5.81 9.64
C TRP A 40 6.44 4.88 9.08
N GLU A 41 7.10 4.11 9.93
CA GLU A 41 8.14 3.14 9.49
C GLU A 41 7.58 2.10 8.53
N VAL A 42 6.36 1.62 8.76
CA VAL A 42 5.70 0.65 7.88
C VAL A 42 5.51 1.24 6.48
N VAL A 43 5.14 2.51 6.37
CA VAL A 43 4.94 3.17 5.07
C VAL A 43 6.27 3.63 4.45
N SER A 44 7.19 4.15 5.25
CA SER A 44 8.39 4.83 4.77
C SER A 44 9.64 3.96 4.69
N ASP A 45 9.62 2.77 5.30
CA ASP A 45 10.82 1.95 5.58
C ASP A 45 11.89 2.71 6.38
N GLY A 46 11.46 3.70 7.19
CA GLY A 46 12.34 4.56 7.98
C GLY A 46 12.97 5.72 7.20
N LEU A 47 12.58 5.93 5.93
CA LEU A 47 13.12 6.98 5.08
C LEU A 47 12.38 8.32 5.28
N ASP A 48 13.12 9.42 5.29
CA ASP A 48 12.55 10.78 5.34
C ASP A 48 11.85 11.18 4.02
N PHE A 49 12.28 10.58 2.91
CA PHE A 49 11.71 10.76 1.59
C PHE A 49 11.39 9.39 0.98
N ILE A 50 10.27 9.31 0.27
CA ILE A 50 9.86 8.13 -0.49
C ILE A 50 9.57 8.51 -1.92
N THR A 51 9.84 7.59 -2.83
CA THR A 51 9.43 7.71 -4.23
C THR A 51 8.04 7.10 -4.39
N VAL A 52 7.10 7.88 -4.91
CA VAL A 52 5.75 7.41 -5.26
C VAL A 52 5.56 7.63 -6.76
N GLY A 53 5.49 6.54 -7.53
CA GLY A 53 5.52 6.59 -8.99
C GLY A 53 6.85 7.13 -9.52
N LYS A 54 6.88 8.41 -9.93
CA LYS A 54 8.09 9.10 -10.46
C LYS A 54 8.53 10.30 -9.62
N THR A 55 7.85 10.56 -8.50
CA THR A 55 8.05 11.77 -7.71
C THR A 55 8.55 11.42 -6.31
N GLU A 56 9.56 12.14 -5.84
CA GLU A 56 10.03 12.06 -4.47
C GLU A 56 9.18 12.98 -3.57
N ILE A 57 8.71 12.44 -2.45
CA ILE A 57 7.81 13.13 -1.52
C ILE A 57 8.33 12.91 -0.10
N PRO A 58 8.33 13.94 0.79
CA PRO A 58 8.59 13.74 2.21
C PRO A 58 7.64 12.70 2.80
N SER A 59 8.17 11.67 3.44
CA SER A 59 7.41 10.50 3.88
C SER A 59 6.34 10.85 4.90
N ARG A 60 6.64 11.76 5.84
CA ARG A 60 5.64 12.27 6.80
C ARG A 60 4.50 13.03 6.13
N ALA A 61 4.80 13.78 5.07
CA ALA A 61 3.78 14.49 4.30
C ALA A 61 2.90 13.49 3.53
N TYR A 62 3.49 12.44 2.96
CA TYR A 62 2.75 11.36 2.31
C TYR A 62 1.79 10.64 3.27
N VAL A 63 2.30 10.17 4.41
CA VAL A 63 1.51 9.49 5.46
C VAL A 63 0.35 10.37 5.96
N SER A 64 0.58 11.68 6.07
CA SER A 64 -0.47 12.64 6.48
C SER A 64 -1.64 12.71 5.49
N LYS A 65 -1.44 12.41 4.20
CA LYS A 65 -2.52 12.36 3.19
C LYS A 65 -3.53 11.24 3.47
N PHE A 66 -3.14 10.22 4.23
CA PHE A 66 -3.99 9.10 4.64
C PHE A 66 -4.64 9.31 6.01
N GLY A 67 -4.57 10.53 6.54
CA GLY A 67 -5.22 10.91 7.80
C GLY A 67 -4.41 10.60 9.06
N PHE A 68 -3.16 10.16 8.93
CA PHE A 68 -2.26 9.91 10.07
C PHE A 68 -1.42 11.15 10.36
N LYS A 69 -1.83 11.96 11.34
CA LYS A 69 -1.21 13.25 11.66
C LYS A 69 -0.47 13.20 12.99
N GLY A 70 0.66 13.91 13.07
CA GLY A 70 1.40 14.12 14.31
C GLY A 70 1.67 12.81 15.06
N PRO A 71 1.18 12.64 16.31
CA PRO A 71 1.42 11.44 17.12
C PRO A 71 0.91 10.14 16.50
N ASP A 72 -0.11 10.18 15.62
CA ASP A 72 -0.66 8.97 14.99
C ASP A 72 0.39 8.22 14.16
N GLN A 73 1.37 8.94 13.63
CA GLN A 73 2.46 8.37 12.84
C GLN A 73 3.40 7.48 13.67
N GLN A 74 3.42 7.68 14.99
CA GLN A 74 4.27 6.94 15.94
C GLN A 74 3.53 5.75 16.55
N LYS A 75 2.22 5.60 16.31
CA LYS A 75 1.45 4.42 16.75
C LYS A 75 2.05 3.17 16.13
N LYS A 76 2.18 2.13 16.94
CA LYS A 76 2.60 0.81 16.49
C LYS A 76 1.51 0.18 15.60
N ALA A 77 1.91 -0.55 14.57
CA ALA A 77 0.95 -1.15 13.64
C ALA A 77 0.00 -2.15 14.34
N GLY A 78 0.48 -2.82 15.40
CA GLY A 78 -0.31 -3.75 16.20
C GLY A 78 -1.54 -3.13 16.86
N VAL A 79 -1.47 -1.85 17.25
CA VAL A 79 -2.54 -1.16 18.01
C VAL A 79 -3.56 -0.43 17.13
N LEU A 80 -3.41 -0.51 15.80
CA LEU A 80 -4.31 0.16 14.86
C LEU A 80 -5.68 -0.52 14.83
N SER A 81 -6.75 0.29 14.88
CA SER A 81 -8.12 -0.14 14.63
C SER A 81 -8.29 -0.68 13.20
N GLY A 82 -9.38 -1.41 12.94
CA GLY A 82 -9.67 -1.92 11.59
C GLY A 82 -9.75 -0.82 10.52
N GLY A 83 -10.33 0.34 10.86
CA GLY A 83 -10.40 1.50 9.97
C GLY A 83 -9.03 2.16 9.73
N GLU A 84 -8.16 2.20 10.74
CA GLU A 84 -6.77 2.67 10.58
C GLU A 84 -5.95 1.68 9.74
N ARG A 85 -6.08 0.37 9.97
CA ARG A 85 -5.42 -0.66 9.14
C ARG A 85 -5.82 -0.56 7.68
N ASN A 86 -7.10 -0.31 7.39
CA ASN A 86 -7.55 -0.11 6.01
C ASN A 86 -6.88 1.09 5.34
N ARG A 87 -6.73 2.22 6.05
CA ARG A 87 -6.02 3.39 5.52
C ARG A 87 -4.51 3.16 5.37
N LEU A 88 -3.90 2.40 6.28
CA LEU A 88 -2.50 1.99 6.17
C LEU A 88 -2.26 1.13 4.93
N ASN A 89 -3.12 0.14 4.70
CA ASN A 89 -3.06 -0.71 3.50
C ASN A 89 -3.19 0.12 2.22
N LEU A 90 -4.10 1.09 2.20
CA LEU A 90 -4.24 2.00 1.06
C LEU A 90 -2.96 2.83 0.80
N ALA A 91 -2.30 3.31 1.87
CA ALA A 91 -1.04 4.02 1.74
C ALA A 91 0.08 3.14 1.17
N LEU A 92 0.20 1.89 1.62
CA LEU A 92 1.18 0.94 1.08
C LEU A 92 0.94 0.63 -0.39
N THR A 93 -0.32 0.45 -0.75
CA THR A 93 -0.75 0.13 -2.13
C THR A 93 -0.44 1.26 -3.09
N LEU A 94 -0.74 2.50 -2.69
CA LEU A 94 -0.50 3.67 -3.53
C LEU A 94 0.98 4.04 -3.62
N LYS A 95 1.81 3.64 -2.64
CA LYS A 95 3.27 3.82 -2.69
C LYS A 95 3.88 3.05 -3.87
N GLU A 96 3.37 1.86 -4.18
CA GLU A 96 3.82 1.05 -5.32
C GLU A 96 3.59 1.74 -6.68
N GLY A 97 2.75 2.78 -6.74
CA GLY A 97 2.57 3.61 -7.92
C GLY A 97 1.81 2.94 -9.06
N GLY A 98 0.94 1.97 -8.76
CA GLY A 98 0.02 1.39 -9.73
C GLY A 98 -1.05 2.39 -10.16
N ASN A 99 -1.43 2.29 -11.42
CA ASN A 99 -2.52 3.08 -12.02
C ASN A 99 -3.84 2.30 -12.08
N LEU A 100 -3.83 1.03 -11.67
CA LEU A 100 -5.01 0.21 -11.43
C LEU A 100 -5.01 -0.25 -9.98
N LEU A 101 -6.00 0.21 -9.21
CA LEU A 101 -6.23 -0.21 -7.84
C LEU A 101 -7.27 -1.32 -7.82
N LEU A 102 -6.90 -2.47 -7.25
CA LEU A 102 -7.81 -3.58 -6.99
C LEU A 102 -8.00 -3.67 -5.47
N LEU A 103 -9.20 -3.25 -5.00
CA LEU A 103 -9.60 -3.20 -3.58
C LEU A 103 -10.42 -4.43 -3.20
#